data_AF-A0A923X8I0-F1
#
_entry.id   AF-A0A923X8I0-F1
#
_cell.length_a   1.000
_cell.length_b   1.000
_cell.length_c   1.000
_cell.angle_alpha   90.00
_cell.angle_beta   90.00
_cell.angle_gamma   90.00
#
_symmetry.space_group_name_H-M   'P 1'
#
loop_
_entity.id
_entity.type
_entity.pdbx_description
1 polymer ?
#
loop_
_entity_poly.entity_id
_entity_poly.type
_entity_poly.pdbx_seq_one_letter_code
_entity_poly.pdbx_strand_id
1 'polypeptide(L)'
;MPWVLLIMGVAVVELGWRDANAVQVDAPGPAAAASTIGRLRAAPTTAIDDAGAAAIVSGVTFGRTEHISAADQQLFLSSGLWHLLAASGQNIALVAACCILMARALGQTKVVGSVLALAAIPAYVFVVGGGASIVRAGIMGELAVVAWLLGVLAETRHLIVLTAAGLCWCWPGAHRGLGMQLSFACVAGLAWWATPATRWLVDRGVPTWLAGGLVASVVCGLVTAPILVLRTGAAPVSGTLANLLAVPLAGMILVVGLGASLVATFLPDRVAPVAQLGFDVAALAARLLHGLAERGAALPMAQTSSRALAIGVPLAALAWWVAPRLTWARPGVRRWLPRIAGGVILACSAVSIAPGLALPLPGGGDPPSIAAGTLRIAVLDIGQGDATLLATDEAAVLIDTGPPDGQVVRRVRAMGVSRLDGIVLTHDSLDHRGGYDAALTALHPAWVAKGRDAPGNWKHVMATAPRLIDLCAGSTLQLEPDVTLRILNPTCDGHITPRTTDLHNDGAMVTLIEHGAVRVVVPADAEAPVLVRLALPQLDLLRISHHGSSDPQLPALLDAVHPQLAAISVGAGNSYGHPRGDTLDALTRAGVPTFRTDRDGSLAFDSDGRRLVLW
;
A
#
# COMPACT_ATOMS: atom_id res chain seq x y z
N MET A 1 1.09 -24.53 -28.22
CA MET A 1 1.97 -23.76 -27.31
C MET A 1 2.28 -22.33 -27.79
N PRO A 2 2.52 -22.01 -29.08
CA PRO A 2 2.80 -20.62 -29.49
C PRO A 2 1.58 -19.71 -29.40
N TRP A 3 0.39 -20.22 -29.72
CA TRP A 3 -0.84 -19.42 -29.87
C TRP A 3 -1.42 -18.87 -28.56
N VAL A 4 -1.27 -19.56 -27.43
CA VAL A 4 -1.75 -19.06 -26.13
C VAL A 4 -0.86 -17.91 -25.64
N LEU A 5 0.46 -18.01 -25.83
CA LEU A 5 1.40 -16.92 -25.58
C LEU A 5 1.22 -15.76 -26.58
N LEU A 6 0.79 -16.04 -27.81
CA LEU A 6 0.49 -15.02 -28.82
C LEU A 6 -0.80 -14.25 -28.50
N ILE A 7 -1.88 -14.95 -28.13
CA ILE A 7 -3.16 -14.34 -27.74
C ILE A 7 -3.00 -13.54 -26.44
N MET A 8 -2.25 -14.06 -25.47
CA MET A 8 -1.86 -13.33 -24.27
C MET A 8 -0.96 -12.14 -24.58
N GLY A 9 0.05 -12.31 -25.45
CA GLY A 9 0.93 -11.23 -25.88
C GLY A 9 0.15 -10.11 -26.56
N VAL A 10 -0.82 -10.44 -27.41
CA VAL A 10 -1.68 -9.46 -28.09
C VAL A 10 -2.67 -8.80 -27.12
N ALA A 11 -3.32 -9.56 -26.22
CA ALA A 11 -4.23 -9.00 -25.23
C ALA A 11 -3.51 -8.12 -24.19
N VAL A 12 -2.29 -8.48 -23.77
CA VAL A 12 -1.44 -7.72 -22.85
C VAL A 12 -0.81 -6.49 -23.52
N VAL A 13 -0.50 -6.58 -24.82
CA VAL A 13 0.01 -5.45 -25.61
C VAL A 13 -1.12 -4.46 -25.94
N GLU A 14 -2.34 -4.93 -26.24
CA GLU A 14 -3.51 -4.05 -26.41
C GLU A 14 -3.98 -3.42 -25.09
N LEU A 15 -3.79 -4.11 -23.96
CA LEU A 15 -4.04 -3.58 -22.60
C LEU A 15 -3.00 -2.56 -22.11
N GLY A 16 -2.04 -2.16 -22.95
CA GLY A 16 -1.14 -1.04 -22.63
C GLY A 16 -0.30 -1.28 -21.37
N TRP A 17 0.37 -2.43 -21.27
CA TRP A 17 1.31 -2.72 -20.18
C TRP A 17 2.66 -1.99 -20.37
N ARG A 18 2.62 -0.67 -20.62
CA ARG A 18 3.82 0.18 -20.62
C ARG A 18 4.17 0.75 -19.25
N ASP A 19 3.24 0.76 -18.31
CA ASP A 19 3.52 1.12 -16.93
C ASP A 19 2.54 0.35 -16.04
N ALA A 20 3.07 -0.55 -15.20
CA ALA A 20 2.26 -1.38 -14.32
C ALA A 20 1.55 -0.61 -13.19
N ASN A 21 1.38 0.71 -13.31
CA ASN A 21 0.44 1.50 -12.52
C ASN A 21 -0.16 2.71 -13.26
N ALA A 22 -0.05 2.80 -14.58
CA ALA A 22 -0.76 3.79 -15.38
C ALA A 22 -1.79 3.10 -16.30
N VAL A 23 -2.71 2.36 -15.68
CA VAL A 23 -4.08 2.27 -16.19
C VAL A 23 -5.01 2.40 -14.97
N GLN A 24 -4.97 3.56 -14.31
CA GLN A 24 -6.25 4.21 -14.07
C GLN A 24 -6.74 4.55 -15.47
N VAL A 25 -7.66 3.75 -16.01
CA VAL A 25 -8.56 4.33 -17.00
C VAL A 25 -9.24 5.44 -16.19
N ASP A 26 -8.99 6.69 -16.59
CA ASP A 26 -9.76 7.84 -16.13
C ASP A 26 -11.21 7.44 -15.94
N ALA A 27 -11.85 7.97 -14.90
CA ALA A 27 -13.30 7.88 -14.75
C ALA A 27 -13.91 8.05 -16.13
N PRO A 28 -14.55 7.00 -16.69
CA PRO A 28 -14.92 7.11 -18.06
C PRO A 28 -15.90 8.27 -18.14
N GLY A 29 -15.69 9.15 -19.11
CA GLY A 29 -16.73 10.07 -19.52
C GLY A 29 -18.05 9.31 -19.66
N PRO A 30 -19.21 9.99 -19.62
CA PRO A 30 -20.54 9.39 -19.53
C PRO A 30 -20.82 8.21 -20.51
N ALA A 31 -20.00 8.04 -21.55
CA ALA A 31 -19.97 6.89 -22.45
C ALA A 31 -19.52 5.53 -21.85
N ALA A 32 -18.55 5.40 -20.94
CA ALA A 32 -18.13 4.05 -20.46
C ALA A 32 -18.88 3.54 -19.22
N ALA A 33 -19.66 4.39 -18.55
CA ALA A 33 -20.78 3.96 -17.71
C ALA A 33 -21.84 3.18 -18.53
N ALA A 34 -21.90 3.37 -19.85
CA ALA A 34 -22.77 2.60 -20.75
C ALA A 34 -22.16 1.27 -21.22
N SER A 35 -20.88 0.97 -20.91
CA SER A 35 -20.27 -0.32 -21.26
C SER A 35 -20.78 -1.45 -20.35
N THR A 36 -20.92 -2.66 -20.87
CA THR A 36 -21.35 -3.84 -20.09
C THR A 36 -20.45 -4.11 -18.87
N ILE A 37 -19.16 -3.80 -18.96
CA ILE A 37 -18.21 -3.92 -17.85
C ILE A 37 -18.46 -2.85 -16.79
N GLY A 38 -18.76 -1.61 -17.20
CA GLY A 38 -19.16 -0.54 -16.29
C GLY A 38 -20.39 -0.93 -15.47
N ARG A 39 -21.40 -1.52 -16.12
CA ARG A 39 -22.61 -2.03 -15.45
C ARG A 39 -22.31 -3.15 -14.46
N LEU A 40 -21.49 -4.14 -14.85
CA LEU A 40 -21.08 -5.23 -13.94
C LEU A 40 -20.38 -4.69 -12.69
N ARG A 41 -19.45 -3.75 -12.86
CA ARG A 41 -18.66 -3.15 -11.77
C ARG A 41 -19.50 -2.25 -10.87
N ALA A 42 -20.50 -1.56 -11.42
CA ALA A 42 -21.38 -0.67 -10.66
C ALA A 42 -22.49 -1.40 -9.89
N ALA A 43 -22.82 -2.64 -10.27
CA ALA A 43 -23.96 -3.37 -9.70
C ALA A 43 -23.93 -3.49 -8.16
N PRO A 44 -22.81 -3.80 -7.48
CA PRO A 44 -22.77 -3.84 -6.02
C PRO A 44 -23.05 -2.48 -5.38
N THR A 45 -22.47 -1.41 -5.92
CA THR A 45 -22.63 -0.04 -5.39
C THR A 45 -24.03 0.53 -5.62
N THR A 46 -24.77 0.02 -6.60
CA THR A 46 -26.15 0.44 -6.86
C THR A 46 -27.18 -0.38 -6.09
N ALA A 47 -26.88 -1.63 -5.75
CA ALA A 47 -27.83 -2.57 -5.16
C ALA A 47 -27.71 -2.75 -3.63
N ILE A 48 -26.58 -2.34 -3.04
CA ILE A 48 -26.33 -2.46 -1.60
C ILE A 48 -26.41 -1.05 -0.98
N ASP A 49 -27.36 -0.84 -0.06
CA ASP A 49 -27.57 0.46 0.60
C ASP A 49 -26.42 0.88 1.53
N ASP A 50 -25.77 -0.11 2.17
CA ASP A 50 -24.63 0.11 3.06
C ASP A 50 -23.36 0.35 2.22
N ALA A 51 -22.95 1.61 2.14
CA ALA A 51 -21.79 2.04 1.36
C ALA A 51 -20.49 1.31 1.74
N GLY A 52 -20.28 1.00 3.03
CA GLY A 52 -19.09 0.28 3.49
C GLY A 52 -19.09 -1.18 3.02
N ALA A 53 -20.23 -1.87 3.19
CA ALA A 53 -20.39 -3.22 2.68
C ALA A 53 -20.29 -3.27 1.15
N ALA A 54 -20.90 -2.32 0.44
CA ALA A 54 -20.82 -2.21 -1.01
C ALA A 54 -19.38 -2.04 -1.51
N ALA A 55 -18.60 -1.19 -0.83
CA ALA A 55 -17.19 -0.97 -1.14
C ALA A 55 -16.34 -2.23 -0.92
N ILE A 56 -16.58 -2.98 0.16
CA ILE A 56 -15.91 -4.27 0.42
C ILE A 56 -16.29 -5.32 -0.63
N VAL A 57 -17.58 -5.45 -0.98
CA VAL A 57 -18.04 -6.38 -2.02
C VAL A 57 -17.40 -6.02 -3.36
N SER A 58 -17.35 -4.74 -3.72
CA SER A 58 -16.70 -4.26 -4.95
C SER A 58 -15.19 -4.52 -4.95
N GLY A 59 -14.51 -4.28 -3.82
CA GLY A 59 -13.09 -4.58 -3.63
C GLY A 59 -12.78 -6.06 -3.82
N VAL A 60 -13.44 -6.95 -3.06
CA VAL A 60 -13.20 -8.40 -3.13
C VAL A 60 -13.54 -8.97 -4.52
N THR A 61 -14.63 -8.50 -5.14
CA THR A 61 -15.14 -9.07 -6.39
C THR A 61 -14.40 -8.54 -7.61
N PHE A 62 -14.16 -7.23 -7.66
CA PHE A 62 -13.67 -6.51 -8.84
C PHE A 62 -12.32 -5.82 -8.62
N GLY A 63 -11.73 -5.89 -7.42
CA GLY A 63 -10.46 -5.24 -7.11
C GLY A 63 -10.54 -3.72 -6.99
N ARG A 64 -11.74 -3.12 -6.87
CA ARG A 64 -11.91 -1.67 -6.77
C ARG A 64 -11.88 -1.20 -5.32
N THR A 65 -10.81 -0.51 -4.96
CA THR A 65 -10.62 0.02 -3.60
C THR A 65 -10.95 1.51 -3.46
N GLU A 66 -11.33 2.18 -4.56
CA GLU A 66 -11.63 3.62 -4.62
C GLU A 66 -12.78 4.09 -3.72
N HIS A 67 -13.74 3.21 -3.43
CA HIS A 67 -14.88 3.52 -2.56
C HIS A 67 -14.66 3.08 -1.10
N ILE A 68 -13.51 2.48 -0.78
CA ILE A 68 -13.19 2.03 0.58
C ILE A 68 -12.67 3.23 1.38
N SER A 69 -13.32 3.55 2.50
CA SER A 69 -12.95 4.70 3.33
C SER A 69 -11.51 4.58 3.86
N ALA A 70 -10.82 5.70 4.10
CA ALA A 70 -9.45 5.67 4.63
C ALA A 70 -9.35 4.90 5.97
N ALA A 71 -10.40 4.99 6.80
CA ALA A 71 -10.48 4.25 8.06
C ALA A 71 -10.55 2.73 7.81
N ASP A 72 -11.37 2.29 6.85
CA ASP A 72 -11.46 0.88 6.46
C ASP A 72 -10.15 0.39 5.84
N GLN A 73 -9.47 1.21 5.03
CA GLN A 73 -8.18 0.84 4.47
C GLN A 73 -7.15 0.56 5.57
N GLN A 74 -7.01 1.48 6.54
CA GLN A 74 -6.13 1.28 7.71
C GLN A 74 -6.54 0.07 8.55
N LEU A 75 -7.84 -0.16 8.72
CA LEU A 75 -8.36 -1.30 9.46
C LEU A 75 -7.98 -2.63 8.79
N PHE A 76 -8.15 -2.74 7.48
CA PHE A 76 -7.79 -3.94 6.73
C PHE A 76 -6.27 -4.12 6.61
N LEU A 77 -5.49 -3.04 6.57
CA LEU A 77 -4.03 -3.09 6.62
C LEU A 77 -3.53 -3.59 7.98
N SER A 78 -4.01 -3.00 9.07
CA SER A 78 -3.59 -3.34 10.44
C SER A 78 -4.01 -4.74 10.87
N SER A 79 -5.15 -5.23 10.37
CA SER A 79 -5.60 -6.62 10.57
C SER A 79 -4.95 -7.63 9.62
N GLY A 80 -4.14 -7.17 8.65
CA GLY A 80 -3.50 -8.02 7.65
C GLY A 80 -4.43 -8.59 6.58
N LEU A 81 -5.68 -8.12 6.50
CA LEU A 81 -6.71 -8.60 5.57
C LEU A 81 -6.79 -7.81 4.26
N TRP A 82 -5.99 -6.75 4.11
CA TRP A 82 -5.95 -5.90 2.90
C TRP A 82 -5.81 -6.68 1.58
N HIS A 83 -5.04 -7.77 1.60
CA HIS A 83 -4.82 -8.62 0.44
C HIS A 83 -6.09 -9.34 -0.07
N LEU A 84 -7.18 -9.38 0.71
CA LEU A 84 -8.48 -9.92 0.30
C LEU A 84 -9.32 -8.90 -0.48
N LEU A 85 -9.11 -7.60 -0.24
CA LEU A 85 -9.76 -6.51 -0.95
C LEU A 85 -9.10 -6.24 -2.31
N ALA A 86 -7.85 -6.66 -2.47
CA ALA A 86 -7.19 -6.70 -3.76
C ALA A 86 -7.49 -8.04 -4.44
N ALA A 87 -7.94 -8.02 -5.70
CA ALA A 87 -8.20 -9.24 -6.45
C ALA A 87 -6.95 -10.16 -6.45
N SER A 88 -7.15 -11.39 -5.97
CA SER A 88 -6.06 -12.31 -5.60
C SER A 88 -6.06 -13.60 -6.43
N GLY A 89 -5.07 -14.46 -6.21
CA GLY A 89 -5.04 -15.77 -6.86
C GLY A 89 -6.15 -16.74 -6.42
N GLN A 90 -6.71 -16.54 -5.23
CA GLN A 90 -7.90 -17.27 -4.82
C GLN A 90 -9.08 -16.95 -5.74
N ASN A 91 -9.20 -15.72 -6.24
CA ASN A 91 -10.28 -15.33 -7.12
C ASN A 91 -10.23 -16.11 -8.44
N ILE A 92 -9.05 -16.23 -9.04
CA ILE A 92 -8.83 -17.05 -10.25
C ILE A 92 -9.19 -18.52 -9.99
N ALA A 93 -8.74 -19.07 -8.88
CA ALA A 93 -9.02 -20.46 -8.53
C ALA A 93 -10.52 -20.72 -8.34
N LEU A 94 -11.23 -19.79 -7.69
CA LEU A 94 -12.68 -19.89 -7.48
C LEU A 94 -13.45 -19.74 -8.80
N VAL A 95 -13.09 -18.77 -9.66
CA VAL A 95 -13.72 -18.60 -10.98
C VAL A 95 -13.55 -19.87 -11.81
N ALA A 96 -12.34 -20.43 -11.88
CA ALA A 96 -12.08 -21.68 -12.58
C ALA A 96 -12.88 -22.86 -12.00
N ALA A 97 -12.91 -22.98 -10.67
CA ALA A 97 -13.68 -24.02 -9.98
C ALA A 97 -15.19 -23.92 -10.27
N CYS A 98 -15.76 -22.71 -10.24
CA CYS A 98 -17.16 -22.46 -10.56
C CYS A 98 -17.49 -22.91 -11.99
N CYS A 99 -16.65 -22.59 -12.99
CA CYS A 99 -16.86 -23.04 -14.37
C CYS A 99 -16.87 -24.57 -14.49
N ILE A 100 -15.91 -25.25 -13.85
CA ILE A 100 -15.78 -26.70 -13.89
C ILE A 100 -16.94 -27.40 -13.17
N LEU A 101 -17.30 -26.91 -11.98
CA LEU A 101 -18.40 -27.48 -11.18
C LEU A 101 -19.76 -27.23 -11.84
N MET A 102 -19.98 -26.06 -12.43
CA MET A 102 -21.22 -25.75 -13.14
C MET A 102 -21.37 -26.60 -14.40
N ALA A 103 -20.31 -26.78 -15.19
CA ALA A 103 -20.33 -27.69 -16.32
C ALA A 103 -20.69 -29.12 -15.88
N ARG A 104 -20.08 -29.61 -14.79
CA ARG A 104 -20.41 -30.93 -14.23
C ARG A 104 -21.85 -31.02 -13.74
N ALA A 105 -22.39 -29.98 -13.10
CA ALA A 105 -23.77 -29.93 -12.64
C ALA A 105 -24.78 -29.97 -13.82
N LEU A 106 -24.40 -29.42 -14.97
CA LEU A 106 -25.17 -29.47 -16.22
C LEU A 106 -24.95 -30.77 -17.02
N GLY A 107 -24.29 -31.78 -16.44
CA GLY A 107 -24.01 -33.07 -17.09
C GLY A 107 -22.91 -33.00 -18.17
N GLN A 108 -22.16 -31.91 -18.26
CA GLN A 108 -21.10 -31.72 -19.25
C GLN A 108 -19.77 -32.34 -18.81
N THR A 109 -18.86 -32.52 -19.77
CA THR A 109 -17.56 -33.15 -19.52
C THR A 109 -16.59 -32.20 -18.81
N LYS A 110 -15.57 -32.81 -18.18
CA LYS A 110 -14.42 -32.06 -17.62
C LYS A 110 -13.74 -31.15 -18.64
N VAL A 111 -13.79 -31.52 -19.92
CA VAL A 111 -13.18 -30.74 -21.01
C VAL A 111 -13.95 -29.45 -21.23
N VAL A 112 -15.28 -29.53 -21.31
CA VAL A 112 -16.15 -28.34 -21.44
C VAL A 112 -15.93 -27.38 -20.28
N GLY A 113 -15.95 -27.89 -19.03
CA GLY A 113 -15.69 -27.06 -17.84
C GLY A 113 -14.31 -26.40 -17.84
N SER A 114 -13.28 -27.11 -18.30
CA SER A 114 -11.92 -26.58 -18.39
C SER A 114 -11.78 -25.54 -19.51
N VAL A 115 -12.43 -25.74 -20.65
CA VAL A 115 -12.48 -24.75 -21.74
C VAL A 115 -13.21 -23.49 -21.30
N LEU A 116 -14.32 -23.63 -20.57
CA LEU A 116 -15.02 -22.49 -19.96
C LEU A 116 -14.12 -21.75 -18.96
N ALA A 117 -13.37 -22.48 -18.12
CA ALA A 117 -12.41 -21.87 -17.21
C ALA A 117 -11.29 -21.11 -17.96
N LEU A 118 -10.73 -21.68 -19.03
CA LEU A 118 -9.73 -21.02 -19.87
C LEU A 118 -10.24 -19.75 -20.55
N ALA A 119 -11.55 -19.66 -20.82
CA ALA A 119 -12.17 -18.43 -21.33
C ALA A 119 -12.52 -17.44 -20.20
N ALA A 120 -12.98 -17.94 -19.06
CA ALA A 120 -13.44 -17.13 -17.94
C ALA A 120 -12.30 -16.44 -17.18
N ILE A 121 -11.14 -17.09 -17.03
CA ILE A 121 -9.97 -16.52 -16.37
C ILE A 121 -9.52 -15.20 -17.01
N PRO A 122 -9.20 -15.13 -18.32
CA PRO A 122 -8.77 -13.89 -18.94
C PRO A 122 -9.89 -12.84 -18.98
N ALA A 123 -11.14 -13.26 -19.18
CA ALA A 123 -12.29 -12.36 -19.10
C ALA A 123 -12.41 -11.72 -17.71
N TYR A 124 -12.23 -12.50 -16.65
CA TYR A 124 -12.27 -11.99 -15.28
C TYR A 124 -11.07 -11.08 -14.98
N VAL A 125 -9.85 -11.43 -15.43
CA VAL A 125 -8.67 -10.55 -15.31
C VAL A 125 -8.92 -9.19 -15.97
N PHE A 126 -9.56 -9.18 -17.15
CA PHE A 126 -9.96 -7.96 -17.84
C PHE A 126 -11.02 -7.16 -17.08
N VAL A 127 -12.06 -7.84 -16.57
CA VAL A 127 -13.12 -7.22 -15.76
C VAL A 127 -12.59 -6.65 -14.44
N VAL A 128 -11.56 -7.22 -13.85
CA VAL A 128 -10.90 -6.68 -12.65
C VAL A 128 -9.99 -5.48 -12.98
N GLY A 129 -9.54 -5.33 -14.23
CA GLY A 129 -8.67 -4.23 -14.66
C GLY A 129 -7.18 -4.55 -14.66
N GLY A 130 -6.80 -5.84 -14.70
CA GLY A 130 -5.42 -6.23 -15.06
C GLY A 130 -4.33 -5.94 -14.01
N GLY A 131 -4.68 -5.79 -12.74
CA GLY A 131 -3.70 -5.59 -11.66
C GLY A 131 -2.61 -6.67 -11.64
N ALA A 132 -1.37 -6.30 -11.27
CA ALA A 132 -0.23 -7.21 -11.35
C ALA A 132 -0.45 -8.52 -10.57
N SER A 133 -1.19 -8.52 -9.45
CA SER A 133 -1.49 -9.74 -8.70
C SER A 133 -2.41 -10.70 -9.46
N ILE A 134 -3.49 -10.17 -10.04
CA ILE A 134 -4.53 -10.95 -10.71
C ILE A 134 -4.02 -11.52 -12.04
N VAL A 135 -3.17 -10.79 -12.76
CA VAL A 135 -2.55 -11.26 -14.01
C VAL A 135 -1.65 -12.47 -13.77
N ARG A 136 -0.79 -12.41 -12.75
CA ARG A 136 0.11 -13.52 -12.41
C ARG A 136 -0.66 -14.76 -12.00
N ALA A 137 -1.70 -14.57 -11.19
CA ALA A 137 -2.60 -15.64 -10.83
C ALA A 137 -3.34 -16.21 -12.04
N GLY A 138 -3.77 -15.36 -12.99
CA GLY A 138 -4.43 -15.77 -14.23
C GLY A 138 -3.54 -16.68 -15.06
N ILE A 139 -2.28 -16.28 -15.28
CA ILE A 139 -1.28 -17.10 -15.99
C ILE A 139 -1.07 -18.45 -15.30
N MET A 140 -0.87 -18.46 -13.98
CA MET A 140 -0.71 -19.71 -13.23
C MET A 140 -1.97 -20.59 -13.31
N GLY A 141 -3.16 -19.97 -13.23
CA GLY A 141 -4.45 -20.65 -13.33
C GLY A 141 -4.67 -21.29 -14.69
N GLU A 142 -4.36 -20.59 -15.78
CA GLU A 142 -4.46 -21.14 -17.13
C GLU A 142 -3.48 -22.28 -17.36
N LEU A 143 -2.21 -22.11 -16.95
CA LEU A 143 -1.22 -23.19 -17.05
C LEU A 143 -1.67 -24.42 -16.26
N ALA A 144 -2.27 -24.24 -15.09
CA ALA A 144 -2.82 -25.33 -14.29
C ALA A 144 -4.00 -26.03 -14.99
N VAL A 145 -4.93 -25.27 -15.58
CA VAL A 145 -6.08 -25.84 -16.32
C VAL A 145 -5.62 -26.54 -17.61
N VAL A 146 -4.63 -26.01 -18.32
CA VAL A 146 -4.03 -26.67 -19.49
C VAL A 146 -3.35 -27.97 -19.09
N ALA A 147 -2.56 -27.98 -18.02
CA ALA A 147 -1.93 -29.20 -17.53
C ALA A 147 -2.97 -30.27 -17.13
N TRP A 148 -4.06 -29.84 -16.48
CA TRP A 148 -5.20 -30.68 -16.15
C TRP A 148 -5.85 -31.30 -17.40
N LEU A 149 -6.01 -30.53 -18.48
CA LEU A 149 -6.54 -31.01 -19.76
C LEU A 149 -5.60 -32.01 -20.44
N LEU A 150 -4.29 -31.77 -20.38
CA LEU A 150 -3.26 -32.65 -20.95
C LEU A 150 -3.01 -33.91 -20.12
N GLY A 151 -3.61 -34.02 -18.93
CA GLY A 151 -3.37 -35.14 -18.02
C GLY A 151 -1.97 -35.14 -17.41
N VAL A 152 -1.28 -34.00 -17.44
CA VAL A 152 0.05 -33.84 -16.86
C VAL A 152 -0.09 -33.33 -15.43
N LEU A 153 0.65 -33.94 -14.50
CA LEU A 153 0.76 -33.41 -13.15
C LEU A 153 1.58 -32.11 -13.19
N ALA A 154 0.89 -30.96 -13.17
CA ALA A 154 1.55 -29.68 -12.98
C ALA A 154 2.11 -29.60 -11.56
N GLU A 155 3.41 -29.84 -11.41
CA GLU A 155 4.07 -29.49 -10.16
C GLU A 155 4.07 -27.96 -10.02
N THR A 156 3.60 -27.47 -8.87
CA THR A 156 3.55 -26.04 -8.54
C THR A 156 4.91 -25.35 -8.74
N ARG A 157 6.02 -26.08 -8.54
CA ARG A 157 7.39 -25.59 -8.74
C ARG A 157 7.64 -25.15 -10.18
N HIS A 158 7.20 -25.93 -11.16
CA HIS A 158 7.34 -25.59 -12.57
C HIS A 158 6.47 -24.38 -12.94
N LEU A 159 5.24 -24.31 -12.39
CA LEU A 159 4.35 -23.16 -12.60
C LEU A 159 4.96 -21.86 -12.06
N ILE A 160 5.58 -21.89 -10.88
CA ILE A 160 6.28 -20.74 -10.30
C ILE A 160 7.41 -20.30 -11.23
N VAL A 161 8.31 -21.21 -11.61
CA VAL A 161 9.48 -20.85 -12.45
C VAL A 161 9.06 -20.33 -13.82
N LEU A 162 8.13 -21.01 -14.49
CA LEU A 162 7.64 -20.61 -15.81
C LEU A 162 6.95 -19.24 -15.77
N THR A 163 6.13 -19.00 -14.75
CA THR A 163 5.44 -17.71 -14.58
C THR A 163 6.45 -16.60 -14.25
N ALA A 164 7.39 -16.85 -13.33
CA ALA A 164 8.46 -15.88 -13.01
C ALA A 164 9.30 -15.52 -14.23
N ALA A 165 9.75 -16.54 -14.99
CA ALA A 165 10.55 -16.38 -16.18
C ALA A 165 9.78 -15.60 -17.25
N GLY A 166 8.52 -15.96 -17.53
CA GLY A 166 7.69 -15.26 -18.51
C GLY A 166 7.47 -13.79 -18.14
N LEU A 167 7.18 -13.50 -16.87
CA LEU A 167 6.99 -12.12 -16.39
C LEU A 167 8.28 -11.31 -16.45
N CYS A 168 9.42 -11.89 -16.06
CA CYS A 168 10.71 -11.19 -16.11
C CYS A 168 11.21 -11.02 -17.55
N TRP A 169 10.83 -11.94 -18.45
CA TRP A 169 11.12 -11.83 -19.87
C TRP A 169 10.32 -10.69 -20.52
N CYS A 170 9.02 -10.64 -20.28
CA CYS A 170 8.18 -9.53 -20.77
C CYS A 170 8.55 -8.22 -20.10
N TRP A 171 8.92 -8.25 -18.81
CA TRP A 171 9.19 -7.07 -17.98
C TRP A 171 10.38 -7.27 -17.05
N PRO A 172 11.59 -6.87 -17.49
CA PRO A 172 12.83 -7.07 -16.75
C PRO A 172 12.83 -6.50 -15.32
N GLY A 173 12.04 -5.45 -15.06
CA GLY A 173 11.90 -4.83 -13.73
C GLY A 173 10.90 -5.50 -12.77
N ALA A 174 10.11 -6.48 -13.22
CA ALA A 174 8.98 -7.02 -12.44
C ALA A 174 9.40 -7.62 -11.07
N HIS A 175 10.62 -8.15 -10.96
CA HIS A 175 11.16 -8.74 -9.74
C HIS A 175 11.33 -7.73 -8.57
N ARG A 176 11.40 -6.43 -8.86
CA ARG A 176 11.59 -5.39 -7.83
C ARG A 176 10.29 -5.02 -7.12
N GLY A 177 9.14 -5.27 -7.74
CA GLY A 177 7.84 -4.94 -7.16
C GLY A 177 7.53 -5.74 -5.90
N LEU A 178 7.05 -5.05 -4.86
CA LEU A 178 6.69 -5.67 -3.58
C LEU A 178 5.63 -6.78 -3.75
N GLY A 179 4.60 -6.53 -4.57
CA GLY A 179 3.56 -7.52 -4.84
C GLY A 179 4.06 -8.79 -5.52
N MET A 180 5.08 -8.69 -6.38
CA MET A 180 5.73 -9.85 -7.01
C MET A 180 6.47 -10.67 -5.95
N GLN A 181 7.28 -10.01 -5.12
CA GLN A 181 8.04 -10.65 -4.05
C GLN A 181 7.13 -11.39 -3.07
N LEU A 182 6.09 -10.73 -2.56
CA LEU A 182 5.16 -11.34 -1.59
C LEU A 182 4.38 -12.53 -2.17
N SER A 183 3.88 -12.40 -3.40
CA SER A 183 3.08 -13.44 -4.07
C SER A 183 3.92 -14.69 -4.37
N PHE A 184 5.10 -14.52 -4.97
CA PHE A 184 5.97 -15.66 -5.28
C PHE A 184 6.54 -16.31 -4.03
N ALA A 185 6.86 -15.52 -3.01
CA ALA A 185 7.33 -16.02 -1.72
C ALA A 185 6.25 -16.87 -1.03
N CYS A 186 4.99 -16.41 -0.97
CA CYS A 186 3.89 -17.18 -0.41
C CYS A 186 3.60 -18.46 -1.22
N VAL A 187 3.52 -18.39 -2.55
CA VAL A 187 3.28 -19.60 -3.40
C VAL A 187 4.43 -20.60 -3.30
N ALA A 188 5.68 -20.14 -3.24
CA ALA A 188 6.84 -20.96 -2.95
C ALA A 188 6.70 -21.63 -1.57
N GLY A 189 6.50 -20.82 -0.52
CA GLY A 189 6.29 -21.31 0.85
C GLY A 189 5.24 -22.42 0.92
N LEU A 190 4.08 -22.21 0.29
CA LEU A 190 3.02 -23.20 0.21
C LEU A 190 3.47 -24.48 -0.52
N ALA A 191 4.14 -24.36 -1.68
CA ALA A 191 4.61 -25.51 -2.45
C ALA A 191 5.62 -26.38 -1.68
N TRP A 192 6.45 -25.77 -0.81
CA TRP A 192 7.43 -26.51 -0.01
C TRP A 192 6.87 -27.01 1.33
N TRP A 193 6.07 -26.20 2.04
CA TRP A 193 5.70 -26.44 3.44
C TRP A 193 4.26 -26.89 3.65
N ALA A 194 3.33 -26.56 2.75
CA ALA A 194 1.92 -26.78 3.02
C ALA A 194 1.59 -28.27 3.13
N THR A 195 1.92 -29.08 2.12
CA THR A 195 1.59 -30.51 2.10
C THR A 195 2.08 -31.30 3.32
N PRO A 196 3.37 -31.24 3.74
CA PRO A 196 3.83 -31.98 4.91
C PRO A 196 3.21 -31.47 6.21
N ALA A 197 3.02 -30.15 6.36
CA ALA A 197 2.44 -29.57 7.58
C ALA A 197 0.94 -29.88 7.71
N THR A 198 0.18 -29.84 6.60
CA THR A 198 -1.23 -30.22 6.60
C THR A 198 -1.41 -31.69 6.95
N ARG A 199 -0.61 -32.60 6.36
CA ARG A 199 -0.67 -34.03 6.71
C ARG A 199 -0.39 -34.26 8.19
N TRP A 200 0.64 -33.60 8.74
CA TRP A 200 0.99 -33.72 10.16
C TRP A 200 -0.14 -33.31 11.12
N LEU A 201 -0.97 -32.32 10.75
CA LEU A 201 -2.16 -31.91 11.50
C LEU A 201 -3.34 -32.89 11.30
N VAL A 202 -3.55 -33.35 10.07
CA VAL A 202 -4.60 -34.33 9.74
C VAL A 202 -4.37 -35.65 10.48
N ASP A 203 -3.12 -36.12 10.56
CA ASP A 203 -2.72 -37.31 11.32
C ASP A 203 -2.99 -37.18 12.83
N ARG A 204 -3.21 -35.94 13.32
CA ARG A 204 -3.58 -35.62 14.71
C ARG A 204 -5.07 -35.39 14.91
N GLY A 205 -5.89 -35.65 13.89
CA GLY A 205 -7.35 -35.52 13.94
C GLY A 205 -7.89 -34.14 13.58
N VAL A 206 -7.07 -33.21 13.08
CA VAL A 206 -7.57 -31.92 12.57
C VAL A 206 -8.23 -32.14 11.20
N PRO A 207 -9.45 -31.65 10.96
CA PRO A 207 -10.10 -31.76 9.66
C PRO A 207 -9.26 -31.16 8.52
N THR A 208 -9.24 -31.82 7.36
CA THR A 208 -8.37 -31.43 6.23
C THR A 208 -8.54 -29.97 5.80
N TRP A 209 -9.77 -29.45 5.80
CA TRP A 209 -10.04 -28.06 5.43
C TRP A 209 -9.45 -27.07 6.44
N LEU A 210 -9.57 -27.37 7.74
CA LEU A 210 -9.05 -26.56 8.83
C LEU A 210 -7.52 -26.60 8.87
N ALA A 211 -6.94 -27.79 8.72
CA ALA A 211 -5.51 -28.00 8.63
C ALA A 211 -4.89 -27.29 7.42
N GLY A 212 -5.55 -27.35 6.26
CA GLY A 212 -5.12 -26.65 5.05
C GLY A 212 -5.14 -25.13 5.22
N GLY A 213 -6.25 -24.58 5.73
CA GLY A 213 -6.40 -23.14 5.97
C GLY A 213 -5.39 -22.59 6.98
N LEU A 214 -5.24 -23.26 8.14
CA LEU A 214 -4.27 -22.87 9.17
C LEU A 214 -2.84 -22.88 8.64
N VAL A 215 -2.46 -23.97 7.97
CA VAL A 215 -1.10 -24.11 7.41
C VAL A 215 -0.85 -23.06 6.35
N ALA A 216 -1.82 -22.80 5.47
CA ALA A 216 -1.65 -21.79 4.42
C ALA A 216 -1.42 -20.40 5.01
N SER A 217 -2.24 -20.00 5.99
CA SER A 217 -2.08 -18.70 6.66
C SER A 217 -0.75 -18.56 7.37
N VAL A 218 -0.36 -19.57 8.17
CA VAL A 218 0.91 -19.55 8.92
C VAL A 218 2.11 -19.54 7.98
N VAL A 219 2.12 -20.40 6.97
CA VAL A 219 3.23 -20.46 6.00
C VAL A 219 3.37 -19.14 5.27
N CYS A 220 2.28 -18.58 4.73
CA CYS A 220 2.38 -17.31 4.02
C CYS A 220 2.78 -16.17 4.94
N GLY A 221 2.24 -16.07 6.16
CA GLY A 221 2.65 -15.07 7.14
C GLY A 221 4.14 -15.16 7.49
N LEU A 222 4.67 -16.37 7.71
CA LEU A 222 6.09 -16.57 7.99
C LEU A 222 6.99 -16.17 6.82
N VAL A 223 6.62 -16.51 5.58
CA VAL A 223 7.49 -16.21 4.44
C VAL A 223 7.38 -14.72 4.02
N THR A 224 6.23 -14.08 4.19
CA THR A 224 6.04 -12.67 3.81
C THR A 224 6.47 -11.68 4.87
N ALA A 225 6.42 -12.03 6.16
CA ALA A 225 6.75 -11.11 7.27
C ALA A 225 8.15 -10.48 7.17
N PRO A 226 9.24 -11.20 6.82
CA PRO A 226 10.56 -10.59 6.65
C PRO A 226 10.56 -9.54 5.54
N ILE A 227 9.89 -9.83 4.42
CA ILE A 227 9.81 -8.92 3.27
C ILE A 227 9.03 -7.66 3.66
N LEU A 228 7.89 -7.82 4.34
CA LEU A 228 7.08 -6.71 4.84
C LEU A 228 7.87 -5.84 5.81
N VAL A 229 8.44 -6.40 6.89
CA VAL A 229 9.18 -5.57 7.87
C VAL A 229 10.39 -4.86 7.25
N LEU A 230 11.11 -5.49 6.31
CA LEU A 230 12.24 -4.85 5.63
C LEU A 230 11.80 -3.72 4.68
N ARG A 231 10.60 -3.78 4.11
CA ARG A 231 10.10 -2.83 3.09
C ARG A 231 9.17 -1.77 3.66
N THR A 232 8.24 -2.17 4.54
CA THR A 232 7.17 -1.34 5.11
C THR A 232 7.38 -1.04 6.60
N GLY A 233 8.39 -1.62 7.26
CA GLY A 233 8.69 -1.34 8.67
C GLY A 233 7.78 -2.03 9.69
N ALA A 234 6.68 -2.65 9.24
CA ALA A 234 5.75 -3.42 10.07
C ALA A 234 5.18 -4.63 9.30
N ALA A 235 4.87 -5.71 10.03
CA ALA A 235 4.14 -6.86 9.49
C ALA A 235 2.92 -7.18 10.37
N PRO A 236 1.74 -7.42 9.76
CA PRO A 236 0.54 -7.80 10.49
C PRO A 236 0.66 -9.25 10.95
N VAL A 237 0.65 -9.47 12.27
CA VAL A 237 0.71 -10.79 12.90
C VAL A 237 -0.69 -11.38 13.04
N SER A 238 -1.68 -10.53 13.37
CA SER A 238 -3.08 -10.94 13.56
C SER A 238 -3.73 -11.50 12.29
N GLY A 239 -3.27 -11.06 11.12
CA GLY A 239 -3.74 -11.55 9.81
C GLY A 239 -3.63 -13.06 9.64
N THR A 240 -2.65 -13.69 10.27
CA THR A 240 -2.46 -15.15 10.21
C THR A 240 -3.66 -15.93 10.75
N LEU A 241 -4.25 -15.45 11.84
CA LEU A 241 -5.43 -16.08 12.47
C LEU A 241 -6.72 -15.57 11.83
N ALA A 242 -6.79 -14.27 11.54
CA ALA A 242 -7.97 -13.66 10.91
C ALA A 242 -8.27 -14.29 9.53
N ASN A 243 -7.23 -14.65 8.77
CA ASN A 243 -7.35 -15.30 7.46
C ASN A 243 -8.16 -16.60 7.49
N LEU A 244 -8.18 -17.35 8.59
CA LEU A 244 -8.91 -18.62 8.65
C LEU A 244 -10.42 -18.44 8.46
N LEU A 245 -10.97 -17.32 8.97
CA LEU A 245 -12.38 -16.96 8.84
C LEU A 245 -12.62 -15.99 7.68
N ALA A 246 -11.67 -15.10 7.43
CA ALA A 246 -11.78 -14.08 6.39
C ALA A 246 -11.72 -14.66 4.97
N VAL A 247 -10.86 -15.65 4.71
CA VAL A 247 -10.71 -16.27 3.38
C VAL A 247 -11.99 -16.95 2.87
N PRO A 248 -12.71 -17.77 3.68
CA PRO A 248 -14.00 -18.31 3.27
C PRO A 248 -15.06 -17.22 3.02
N LEU A 249 -15.11 -16.19 3.86
CA LEU A 249 -16.04 -15.07 3.67
C LEU A 249 -15.74 -14.30 2.38
N ALA A 250 -14.46 -14.01 2.09
CA ALA A 250 -14.05 -13.40 0.83
C ALA A 250 -14.42 -14.27 -0.38
N GLY A 251 -14.26 -15.59 -0.27
CA GLY A 251 -14.70 -16.53 -1.30
C GLY A 251 -16.22 -16.50 -1.54
N MET A 252 -17.01 -16.40 -0.46
CA MET A 252 -18.45 -16.24 -0.53
C MET A 252 -18.85 -14.91 -1.16
N ILE A 253 -18.21 -13.81 -0.76
CA ILE A 253 -18.41 -12.48 -1.37
C ILE A 253 -18.12 -12.54 -2.87
N LEU A 254 -17.00 -13.13 -3.27
CA LEU A 254 -16.65 -13.25 -4.70
C LEU A 254 -17.69 -14.05 -5.47
N VAL A 255 -18.03 -15.27 -5.04
CA VAL A 255 -18.92 -16.16 -5.81
C VAL A 255 -20.33 -15.59 -5.87
N VAL A 256 -20.87 -15.16 -4.73
CA VAL A 256 -22.24 -14.63 -4.64
C VAL A 256 -22.32 -13.24 -5.27
N GLY A 257 -21.36 -12.36 -5.00
CA GLY A 257 -21.31 -10.99 -5.52
C GLY A 257 -21.09 -10.95 -7.04
N LEU A 258 -20.17 -11.76 -7.56
CA LEU A 258 -19.98 -11.88 -9.01
C LEU A 258 -21.22 -12.49 -9.68
N GLY A 259 -21.79 -13.54 -9.09
CA GLY A 259 -23.02 -14.16 -9.58
C GLY A 259 -24.19 -13.17 -9.63
N ALA A 260 -24.43 -12.43 -8.54
CA ALA A 260 -25.47 -11.40 -8.45
C ALA A 260 -25.25 -10.30 -9.50
N SER A 261 -24.00 -9.86 -9.70
CA SER A 261 -23.65 -8.85 -10.72
C SER A 261 -23.92 -9.35 -12.14
N LEU A 262 -23.60 -10.61 -12.44
CA LEU A 262 -23.90 -11.24 -13.72
C LEU A 262 -25.42 -11.35 -13.96
N VAL A 263 -26.18 -11.78 -12.95
CA VAL A 263 -27.65 -11.87 -13.02
C VAL A 263 -28.26 -10.49 -13.25
N ALA A 264 -27.86 -9.49 -12.47
CA ALA A 264 -28.36 -8.13 -12.59
C ALA A 264 -28.03 -7.48 -13.94
N THR A 265 -26.90 -7.83 -14.55
CA THR A 265 -26.46 -7.20 -15.81
C THR A 265 -27.03 -7.88 -17.05
N PHE A 266 -27.13 -9.22 -17.05
CA PHE A 266 -27.42 -9.99 -18.26
C PHE A 266 -28.81 -10.64 -18.30
N LEU A 267 -29.50 -10.77 -17.16
CA LEU A 267 -30.81 -11.40 -17.12
C LEU A 267 -31.94 -10.37 -16.97
N PRO A 268 -33.17 -10.69 -17.43
CA PRO A 268 -34.30 -9.76 -17.40
C PRO A 268 -34.72 -9.37 -15.97
N ASP A 269 -35.37 -8.21 -15.81
CA ASP A 269 -35.82 -7.66 -14.52
C ASP A 269 -36.67 -8.62 -13.65
N ARG A 270 -37.28 -9.65 -14.26
CA ARG A 270 -38.03 -10.69 -13.53
C ARG A 270 -37.16 -11.49 -12.55
N VAL A 271 -35.85 -11.55 -12.74
CA VAL A 271 -34.91 -12.21 -11.81
C VAL A 271 -34.17 -11.21 -10.90
N ALA A 272 -34.53 -9.93 -10.93
CA ALA A 272 -33.97 -8.91 -10.04
C ALA A 272 -34.02 -9.30 -8.55
N PRO A 273 -35.09 -9.94 -8.02
CA PRO A 273 -35.11 -10.38 -6.62
C PRO A 273 -34.03 -11.39 -6.28
N VAL A 274 -33.62 -12.24 -7.23
CA VAL A 274 -32.54 -13.22 -7.04
C VAL A 274 -31.18 -12.53 -6.99
N ALA A 275 -30.95 -11.54 -7.86
CA ALA A 275 -29.75 -10.72 -7.81
C ALA A 275 -29.67 -9.95 -6.49
N GLN A 276 -30.78 -9.34 -6.05
CA GLN A 276 -30.85 -8.61 -4.79
C GLN A 276 -30.55 -9.51 -3.59
N LEU A 277 -31.16 -10.70 -3.51
CA LEU A 277 -30.84 -11.66 -2.46
C LEU A 277 -29.35 -12.03 -2.44
N GLY A 278 -28.73 -12.17 -3.62
CA GLY A 278 -27.28 -12.36 -3.74
C GLY A 278 -26.49 -11.18 -3.16
N PHE A 279 -26.87 -9.95 -3.49
CA PHE A 279 -26.23 -8.75 -2.94
C PHE A 279 -26.42 -8.63 -1.43
N ASP A 280 -27.59 -8.97 -0.88
CA ASP A 280 -27.85 -8.95 0.57
C ASP A 280 -26.97 -9.96 1.31
N VAL A 281 -26.80 -11.16 0.74
CA VAL A 281 -25.93 -12.21 1.26
C VAL A 281 -24.46 -11.81 1.18
N ALA A 282 -24.03 -11.21 0.07
CA ALA A 282 -22.66 -10.69 -0.08
C ALA A 282 -22.40 -9.53 0.89
N ALA A 283 -23.36 -8.63 1.09
CA ALA A 283 -23.28 -7.53 2.05
C ALA A 283 -23.19 -8.04 3.50
N LEU A 284 -23.94 -9.09 3.86
CA LEU A 284 -23.81 -9.73 5.17
C LEU A 284 -22.41 -10.31 5.37
N ALA A 285 -21.88 -11.03 4.39
CA ALA A 285 -20.52 -11.57 4.45
C ALA A 285 -19.47 -10.45 4.54
N ALA A 286 -19.67 -9.34 3.83
CA ALA A 286 -18.81 -8.16 3.90
C ALA A 286 -18.82 -7.50 5.29
N ARG A 287 -19.99 -7.37 5.93
CA ARG A 287 -20.10 -6.87 7.32
C ARG A 287 -19.40 -7.79 8.32
N LEU A 288 -19.53 -9.12 8.15
CA LEU A 288 -18.81 -10.08 8.98
C LEU A 288 -17.29 -9.97 8.78
N LEU A 289 -16.84 -9.79 7.54
CA LEU A 289 -15.44 -9.58 7.21
C LEU A 289 -14.90 -8.27 7.82
N HIS A 290 -15.66 -7.18 7.74
CA HIS A 290 -15.34 -5.90 8.38
C HIS A 290 -15.21 -6.06 9.91
N GLY A 291 -16.19 -6.69 10.57
CA GLY A 291 -16.11 -6.92 12.03
C GLY A 291 -14.97 -7.87 12.45
N LEU A 292 -14.53 -8.78 11.57
CA LEU A 292 -13.30 -9.56 11.79
C LEU A 292 -12.04 -8.69 11.68
N ALA A 293 -12.02 -7.75 10.73
CA ALA A 293 -10.92 -6.80 10.59
C ALA A 293 -10.81 -5.90 11.83
N GLU A 294 -11.93 -5.37 12.35
CA GLU A 294 -11.98 -4.58 13.60
C GLU A 294 -11.38 -5.34 14.78
N ARG A 295 -11.85 -6.56 15.03
CA ARG A 295 -11.35 -7.38 16.13
C ARG A 295 -9.89 -7.77 15.93
N GLY A 296 -9.47 -8.03 14.69
CA GLY A 296 -8.09 -8.38 14.34
C GLY A 296 -7.13 -7.22 14.53
N ALA A 297 -7.56 -5.99 14.24
CA ALA A 297 -6.80 -4.76 14.47
C ALA A 297 -6.71 -4.40 15.96
N ALA A 298 -7.74 -4.72 16.74
CA ALA A 298 -7.79 -4.46 18.18
C ALA A 298 -6.93 -5.44 19.04
N LEU A 299 -6.39 -6.51 18.46
CA LEU A 299 -5.58 -7.47 19.21
C LEU A 299 -4.22 -6.85 19.64
N PRO A 300 -3.74 -7.12 20.87
CA PRO A 300 -2.38 -6.78 21.27
C PRO A 300 -1.37 -7.42 20.31
N MET A 301 -0.39 -6.66 19.83
CA MET A 301 0.58 -7.11 18.81
C MET A 301 -0.05 -7.45 17.45
N ALA A 302 -1.20 -6.86 17.08
CA ALA A 302 -1.78 -7.00 15.74
C ALA A 302 -0.74 -6.73 14.63
N GLN A 303 0.17 -5.79 14.88
CA GLN A 303 1.35 -5.56 14.05
C GLN A 303 2.64 -5.65 14.89
N THR A 304 3.72 -6.11 14.26
CA THR A 304 5.07 -6.06 14.82
C THR A 304 5.99 -5.25 13.93
N SER A 305 6.70 -4.31 14.53
CA SER A 305 7.80 -3.56 13.91
C SER A 305 9.18 -4.14 14.27
N SER A 306 9.21 -5.20 15.11
CA SER A 306 10.46 -5.82 15.53
C SER A 306 11.06 -6.66 14.39
N ARG A 307 12.14 -6.14 13.80
CA ARG A 307 12.97 -6.88 12.82
C ARG A 307 13.45 -8.22 13.37
N ALA A 308 13.79 -8.28 14.66
CA ALA A 308 14.23 -9.50 15.32
C ALA A 308 13.13 -10.58 15.33
N LEU A 309 11.87 -10.21 15.56
CA LEU A 309 10.76 -11.15 15.56
C LEU A 309 10.31 -11.51 14.14
N ALA A 310 10.20 -10.52 13.27
CA ALA A 310 9.76 -10.71 11.89
C ALA A 310 10.76 -11.50 11.04
N ILE A 311 12.05 -11.47 11.37
CA ILE A 311 13.10 -12.25 10.68
C ILE A 311 13.42 -13.52 11.48
N GLY A 312 13.57 -13.42 12.80
CA GLY A 312 13.99 -14.52 13.66
C GLY A 312 12.97 -15.65 13.75
N VAL A 313 11.67 -15.36 13.84
CA VAL A 313 10.63 -16.40 13.93
C VAL A 313 10.52 -17.20 12.64
N PRO A 314 10.46 -16.58 11.44
CA PRO A 314 10.51 -17.34 10.18
C PRO A 314 11.80 -18.12 9.98
N LEU A 315 12.96 -17.56 10.32
CA LEU A 315 14.23 -18.28 10.21
C LEU A 315 14.32 -19.46 11.17
N ALA A 316 13.79 -19.32 12.39
CA ALA A 316 13.71 -20.42 13.35
C ALA A 316 12.73 -21.51 12.89
N ALA A 317 11.57 -21.12 12.34
CA ALA A 317 10.59 -22.05 11.78
C ALA A 317 11.15 -22.79 10.55
N LEU A 318 11.82 -22.07 9.65
CA LEU A 318 12.56 -22.62 8.50
C LEU A 318 13.64 -23.59 8.99
N ALA A 319 14.49 -23.17 9.93
CA ALA A 319 15.56 -24.01 10.46
C ALA A 319 14.99 -25.28 11.10
N TRP A 320 13.93 -25.17 11.91
CA TRP A 320 13.23 -26.31 12.51
C TRP A 320 12.65 -27.26 11.46
N TRP A 321 12.13 -26.74 10.35
CA TRP A 321 11.54 -27.54 9.28
C TRP A 321 12.58 -28.22 8.37
N VAL A 322 13.68 -27.53 8.03
CA VAL A 322 14.75 -28.04 7.18
C VAL A 322 15.63 -29.05 7.94
N ALA A 323 15.84 -28.81 9.24
CA ALA A 323 16.69 -29.60 10.12
C ALA A 323 16.47 -31.13 10.07
N PRO A 324 15.24 -31.66 10.19
CA PRO A 324 14.98 -33.10 10.09
C PRO A 324 15.33 -33.70 8.71
N ARG A 325 15.31 -32.88 7.65
CA ARG A 325 15.54 -33.33 6.27
C ARG A 325 17.03 -33.32 5.90
N LEU A 326 17.78 -32.35 6.40
CA LEU A 326 19.24 -32.31 6.27
C LEU A 326 19.94 -33.35 7.16
N THR A 327 19.36 -33.66 8.33
CA THR A 327 19.96 -34.58 9.31
C THR A 327 19.62 -36.06 9.09
N TRP A 328 19.01 -36.41 7.94
CA TRP A 328 18.73 -37.81 7.59
C TRP A 328 20.00 -38.68 7.59
N ALA A 329 21.18 -38.06 7.46
CA ALA A 329 22.49 -38.72 7.50
C ALA A 329 23.09 -38.98 8.90
N ARG A 330 22.57 -38.40 10.01
CA ARG A 330 23.19 -38.52 11.36
C ARG A 330 22.18 -38.56 12.53
N PRO A 331 21.78 -39.76 13.02
CA PRO A 331 20.76 -39.94 14.07
C PRO A 331 21.04 -39.25 15.41
N GLY A 332 22.32 -39.06 15.77
CA GLY A 332 22.72 -38.49 17.07
C GLY A 332 22.44 -36.99 17.23
N VAL A 333 22.34 -36.25 16.11
CA VAL A 333 22.09 -34.78 16.07
C VAL A 333 20.58 -34.50 16.10
N ARG A 334 19.77 -35.42 15.57
CA ARG A 334 18.29 -35.34 15.46
C ARG A 334 17.58 -35.13 16.80
N ARG A 335 18.13 -35.63 17.91
CA ARG A 335 17.53 -35.52 19.27
C ARG A 335 17.74 -34.15 19.94
N TRP A 336 18.71 -33.37 19.48
CA TRP A 336 19.06 -32.07 20.08
C TRP A 336 18.43 -30.90 19.33
N LEU A 337 18.19 -31.01 18.02
CA LEU A 337 17.63 -29.92 17.23
C LEU A 337 16.23 -29.41 17.62
N PRO A 338 15.23 -30.24 17.98
CA PRO A 338 13.97 -29.71 18.47
C PRO A 338 14.11 -29.01 19.84
N ARG A 339 15.13 -29.36 20.64
CA ARG A 339 15.45 -28.68 21.91
C ARG A 339 16.17 -27.36 21.69
N ILE A 340 17.05 -27.29 20.69
CA ILE A 340 17.72 -26.04 20.29
C ILE A 340 16.72 -25.10 19.62
N ALA A 341 15.90 -25.57 18.68
CA ALA A 341 14.85 -24.79 18.05
C ALA A 341 13.78 -24.36 19.07
N GLY A 342 13.36 -25.26 19.96
CA GLY A 342 12.48 -24.93 21.08
C GLY A 342 13.11 -23.91 22.03
N GLY A 343 14.41 -24.01 22.31
CA GLY A 343 15.15 -23.05 23.13
C GLY A 343 15.32 -21.68 22.46
N VAL A 344 15.52 -21.64 21.13
CA VAL A 344 15.56 -20.40 20.35
C VAL A 344 14.17 -19.77 20.29
N ILE A 345 13.11 -20.55 20.06
CA ILE A 345 11.72 -20.06 20.13
C ILE A 345 11.43 -19.52 21.52
N LEU A 346 11.77 -20.25 22.59
CA LEU A 346 11.55 -19.82 23.97
C LEU A 346 12.39 -18.58 24.33
N ALA A 347 13.62 -18.47 23.83
CA ALA A 347 14.47 -17.29 24.00
C ALA A 347 13.93 -16.07 23.24
N CYS A 348 13.48 -16.24 21.99
CA CYS A 348 12.82 -15.20 21.22
C CYS A 348 11.48 -14.79 21.86
N SER A 349 10.71 -15.74 22.41
CA SER A 349 9.48 -15.49 23.16
C SER A 349 9.75 -14.80 24.50
N ALA A 350 10.82 -15.15 25.22
CA ALA A 350 11.23 -14.52 26.47
C ALA A 350 11.71 -13.07 26.26
N VAL A 351 12.45 -12.82 25.16
CA VAL A 351 12.80 -11.46 24.70
C VAL A 351 11.55 -10.66 24.31
N SER A 352 10.46 -11.32 23.89
CA SER A 352 9.18 -10.68 23.55
C SER A 352 8.29 -10.36 24.76
N ILE A 353 8.47 -11.06 25.89
CA ILE A 353 7.70 -10.84 27.13
C ILE A 353 8.34 -9.74 28.01
N ALA A 354 9.52 -9.24 27.64
CA ALA A 354 10.13 -8.07 28.24
C ALA A 354 9.95 -6.82 27.34
N PRO A 355 8.73 -6.25 27.19
CA PRO A 355 8.58 -4.96 26.52
C PRO A 355 9.19 -3.80 27.34
N GLY A 356 9.92 -4.07 28.42
CA GLY A 356 10.49 -3.08 29.35
C GLY A 356 12.02 -3.06 29.47
N LEU A 357 12.78 -3.90 28.77
CA LEU A 357 14.24 -3.77 28.71
C LEU A 357 14.67 -3.52 27.27
N ALA A 358 14.74 -2.23 26.92
CA ALA A 358 15.46 -1.76 25.76
C ALA A 358 16.94 -2.16 25.90
N LEU A 359 17.29 -3.35 25.41
CA LEU A 359 18.68 -3.68 25.12
C LEU A 359 19.02 -2.94 23.83
N PRO A 360 19.90 -1.92 23.89
CA PRO A 360 20.29 -1.16 22.71
C PRO A 360 20.98 -2.13 21.76
N LEU A 361 20.40 -2.32 20.58
CA LEU A 361 21.13 -2.96 19.50
C LEU A 361 22.29 -2.01 19.12
N PRO A 362 23.54 -2.49 19.10
CA PRO A 362 24.65 -1.69 18.64
C PRO A 362 24.49 -1.47 17.14
N GLY A 363 24.07 -0.26 16.76
CA GLY A 363 23.81 0.12 15.38
C GLY A 363 22.98 1.39 15.19
N GLY A 364 22.29 1.87 16.22
CA GLY A 364 21.80 3.25 16.27
C GLY A 364 22.75 4.08 17.11
N GLY A 365 23.56 4.94 16.48
CA GLY A 365 24.09 6.08 17.22
C GLY A 365 22.92 6.86 17.80
N ASP A 366 23.13 7.56 18.91
CA ASP A 366 22.15 8.54 19.38
C ASP A 366 21.74 9.41 18.18
N PRO A 367 20.44 9.66 17.97
CA PRO A 367 20.01 10.54 16.90
C PRO A 367 20.76 11.87 17.07
N PRO A 368 21.32 12.43 15.99
CA PRO A 368 22.15 13.62 16.10
C PRO A 368 21.33 14.74 16.74
N SER A 369 21.72 15.13 17.96
CA SER A 369 21.08 16.21 18.71
C SER A 369 21.10 17.47 17.84
N ILE A 370 19.93 18.10 17.66
CA ILE A 370 19.84 19.38 16.96
C ILE A 370 20.50 20.41 17.87
N ALA A 371 21.48 21.14 17.32
CA ALA A 371 22.19 22.16 18.08
C ALA A 371 21.27 23.36 18.34
N ALA A 372 21.46 24.03 19.48
CA ALA A 372 20.69 25.24 19.81
C ALA A 372 20.80 26.30 18.70
N GLY A 373 19.67 26.93 18.35
CA GLY A 373 19.58 27.90 17.26
C GLY A 373 19.77 27.31 15.86
N THR A 374 19.60 25.99 15.71
CA THR A 374 19.61 25.30 14.41
C THR A 374 18.22 24.80 14.08
N LEU A 375 17.74 25.10 12.88
CA LEU A 375 16.53 24.51 12.32
C LEU A 375 16.90 23.36 11.41
N ARG A 376 16.48 22.14 11.77
CA ARG A 376 16.50 20.98 10.90
C ARG A 376 15.23 20.92 10.06
N ILE A 377 15.42 20.86 8.75
CA ILE A 377 14.37 20.67 7.75
C ILE A 377 14.60 19.29 7.13
N ALA A 378 13.77 18.32 7.48
CA ALA A 378 13.95 16.94 7.05
C ALA A 378 12.81 16.49 6.12
N VAL A 379 13.14 16.23 4.86
CA VAL A 379 12.24 15.59 3.89
C VAL A 379 12.32 14.08 4.09
N LEU A 380 11.25 13.48 4.62
CA LEU A 380 11.29 12.11 5.12
C LEU A 380 11.05 11.10 4.00
N ASP A 381 11.89 10.07 3.93
CA ASP A 381 11.66 8.90 3.07
C ASP A 381 10.54 8.01 3.65
N ILE A 382 9.30 8.38 3.35
CA ILE A 382 8.07 7.68 3.75
C ILE A 382 7.41 6.92 2.60
N GLY A 383 8.17 6.60 1.54
CA GLY A 383 7.64 5.97 0.34
C GLY A 383 7.03 7.00 -0.61
N GLN A 384 5.92 6.64 -1.27
CA GLN A 384 5.23 7.58 -2.16
C GLN A 384 4.28 8.45 -1.33
N GLY A 385 4.68 9.70 -1.15
CA GLY A 385 3.93 10.73 -0.43
C GLY A 385 4.83 11.85 0.07
N ASP A 386 4.28 12.70 0.94
CA ASP A 386 5.00 13.83 1.50
C ASP A 386 4.93 13.86 3.02
N ALA A 387 6.09 14.09 3.64
CA ALA A 387 6.21 14.42 5.05
C ALA A 387 7.52 15.20 5.25
N THR A 388 7.42 16.46 5.66
CA THR A 388 8.55 17.34 5.95
C THR A 388 8.55 17.71 7.42
N LEU A 389 9.55 17.27 8.16
CA LEU A 389 9.74 17.59 9.57
C LEU A 389 10.56 18.89 9.70
N LEU A 390 10.06 19.82 10.50
CA LEU A 390 10.78 20.99 10.98
C LEU A 390 11.06 20.78 12.45
N ALA A 391 12.32 20.77 12.84
CA ALA A 391 12.70 20.53 14.23
C ALA A 391 13.84 21.45 14.65
N THR A 392 13.72 22.01 15.84
CA THR A 392 14.75 22.73 16.56
C THR A 392 15.12 21.92 17.82
N ASP A 393 15.92 22.48 18.72
CA ASP A 393 16.17 21.85 20.01
C ASP A 393 14.97 21.93 20.97
N GLU A 394 14.06 22.89 20.78
CA GLU A 394 12.89 23.07 21.64
C GLU A 394 11.55 22.63 21.02
N ALA A 395 11.41 22.72 19.70
CA ALA A 395 10.13 22.53 19.03
C ALA A 395 10.20 21.65 17.77
N ALA A 396 9.13 20.94 17.47
CA ALA A 396 9.01 20.10 16.28
C ALA A 396 7.61 20.18 15.64
N VAL A 397 7.56 20.57 14.37
CA VAL A 397 6.34 20.62 13.56
C VAL A 397 6.50 19.73 12.34
N LEU A 398 5.46 18.98 12.02
CA LEU A 398 5.43 18.09 10.87
C LEU A 398 4.47 18.64 9.81
N ILE A 399 4.96 18.93 8.61
CA ILE A 399 4.16 19.28 7.44
C ILE A 399 3.88 17.98 6.66
N ASP A 400 2.60 17.60 6.59
CA ASP A 400 2.10 16.33 6.08
C ASP A 400 2.67 15.08 6.76
N THR A 401 1.97 13.96 6.57
CA THR A 401 2.17 12.71 7.31
C THR A 401 2.43 11.49 6.44
N GLY A 402 2.54 11.66 5.13
CA GLY A 402 2.75 10.56 4.21
C GLY A 402 1.56 9.57 4.14
N PRO A 403 1.78 8.40 3.53
CA PRO A 403 0.78 7.34 3.40
C PRO A 403 0.43 6.67 4.76
N PRO A 404 -0.68 5.91 4.83
CA PRO A 404 -1.19 5.32 6.07
C PRO A 404 -0.40 4.10 6.59
N ASP A 405 0.85 3.92 6.20
CA ASP A 405 1.67 2.75 6.56
C ASP A 405 2.46 2.92 7.87
N GLY A 406 2.39 4.10 8.49
CA GLY A 406 3.04 4.42 9.76
C GLY A 406 4.55 4.68 9.67
N GLN A 407 5.14 4.73 8.46
CA GLN A 407 6.55 5.03 8.28
C GLN A 407 6.93 6.41 8.82
N VAL A 408 6.02 7.38 8.75
CA VAL A 408 6.26 8.75 9.25
C VAL A 408 6.69 8.77 10.70
N VAL A 409 6.03 8.01 11.58
CA VAL A 409 6.37 7.93 13.01
C VAL A 409 7.80 7.41 13.20
N ARG A 410 8.16 6.38 12.44
CA ARG A 410 9.50 5.79 12.49
C ARG A 410 10.55 6.79 12.00
N ARG A 411 10.28 7.52 10.92
CA ARG A 411 11.20 8.50 10.33
C ARG A 411 11.38 9.73 11.22
N VAL A 412 10.31 10.25 11.81
CA VAL A 412 10.37 11.35 12.79
C VAL A 412 11.20 10.93 14.01
N ARG A 413 10.98 9.73 14.56
CA ARG A 413 11.80 9.22 15.67
C ARG A 413 13.25 8.99 15.31
N ALA A 414 13.53 8.57 14.08
CA ALA A 414 14.90 8.43 13.58
C ALA A 414 15.64 9.78 13.48
N MET A 415 14.89 10.89 13.36
CA MET A 415 15.41 12.26 13.42
C MET A 415 15.58 12.79 14.85
N GLY A 416 15.39 11.96 15.88
CA GLY A 416 15.53 12.33 17.29
C GLY A 416 14.29 12.96 17.91
N VAL A 417 13.19 13.09 17.16
CA VAL A 417 11.97 13.73 17.63
C VAL A 417 11.01 12.69 18.20
N SER A 418 10.69 12.82 19.49
CA SER A 418 9.81 11.89 20.21
C SER A 418 8.37 12.39 20.35
N ARG A 419 8.16 13.71 20.23
CA ARG A 419 6.86 14.39 20.27
C ARG A 419 6.85 15.53 19.26
N LEU A 420 5.65 15.91 18.82
CA LEU A 420 5.44 17.08 17.98
C LEU A 420 4.73 18.17 18.78
N ASP A 421 5.01 19.42 18.46
CA ASP A 421 4.19 20.57 18.85
C ASP A 421 2.97 20.68 17.95
N GLY A 422 3.15 20.41 16.65
CA GLY A 422 2.04 20.45 15.72
C GLY A 422 2.20 19.67 14.44
N ILE A 423 1.07 19.49 13.77
CA ILE A 423 0.98 18.92 12.42
C ILE A 423 0.29 19.95 11.52
N VAL A 424 0.85 20.21 10.34
CA VAL A 424 0.22 21.00 9.27
C VAL A 424 -0.17 20.04 8.16
N LEU A 425 -1.46 19.90 7.87
CA LEU A 425 -1.99 19.09 6.77
C LEU A 425 -2.31 19.97 5.58
N THR A 426 -1.64 19.73 4.45
CA THR A 426 -1.66 20.65 3.31
C THR A 426 -2.91 20.48 2.46
N HIS A 427 -3.37 19.26 2.25
CA HIS A 427 -4.60 18.91 1.55
C HIS A 427 -5.07 17.48 1.90
N ASP A 428 -6.22 17.06 1.36
CA ASP A 428 -6.90 15.80 1.73
C ASP A 428 -6.56 14.62 0.78
N SER A 429 -5.28 14.44 0.47
CA SER A 429 -4.79 13.25 -0.24
C SER A 429 -4.19 12.22 0.71
N LEU A 430 -4.26 10.94 0.34
CA LEU A 430 -3.81 9.82 1.18
C LEU A 430 -2.30 9.79 1.41
N ASP A 431 -1.54 10.23 0.42
CA ASP A 431 -0.09 10.32 0.43
C ASP A 431 0.43 11.56 1.16
N HIS A 432 -0.47 12.41 1.66
CA HIS A 432 -0.18 13.55 2.54
C HIS A 432 -0.79 13.34 3.94
N ARG A 433 -2.10 13.10 4.03
CA ARG A 433 -2.83 12.93 5.29
C ARG A 433 -2.82 11.50 5.84
N GLY A 434 -2.48 10.49 5.05
CA GLY A 434 -2.72 9.09 5.39
C GLY A 434 -2.10 8.64 6.72
N GLY A 435 -0.93 9.15 7.06
CA GLY A 435 -0.23 8.86 8.31
C GLY A 435 -0.72 9.64 9.55
N TYR A 436 -1.73 10.49 9.42
CA TYR A 436 -2.22 11.39 10.47
C TYR A 436 -2.54 10.66 11.78
N ASP A 437 -3.32 9.58 11.75
CA ASP A 437 -3.73 8.87 12.97
C ASP A 437 -2.55 8.21 13.70
N ALA A 438 -1.60 7.68 12.93
CA ALA A 438 -0.37 7.12 13.47
C ALA A 438 0.49 8.21 14.14
N ALA A 439 0.62 9.37 13.49
CA ALA A 439 1.33 10.52 14.04
C ALA A 439 0.65 11.07 15.29
N LEU A 440 -0.68 11.27 15.26
CA LEU A 440 -1.48 11.74 16.39
C LEU A 440 -1.29 10.85 17.61
N THR A 441 -1.40 9.53 17.43
CA THR A 441 -1.30 8.55 18.52
C THR A 441 0.11 8.38 19.04
N ALA A 442 1.12 8.40 18.16
CA ALA A 442 2.49 8.04 18.54
C ALA A 442 3.38 9.23 18.88
N LEU A 443 3.09 10.42 18.35
CA LEU A 443 3.88 11.64 18.48
C LEU A 443 3.15 12.75 19.25
N HIS A 444 1.86 12.58 19.56
CA HIS A 444 1.09 13.43 20.48
C HIS A 444 1.22 14.94 20.20
N PRO A 445 0.90 15.43 18.98
CA PRO A 445 0.94 16.85 18.66
C PRO A 445 0.03 17.67 19.58
N ALA A 446 0.43 18.90 19.93
CA ALA A 446 -0.41 19.79 20.73
C ALA A 446 -1.50 20.49 19.90
N TRP A 447 -1.27 20.69 18.60
CA TRP A 447 -2.22 21.25 17.66
C TRP A 447 -2.13 20.61 16.27
N VAL A 448 -3.19 20.75 15.49
CA VAL A 448 -3.26 20.32 14.09
C VAL A 448 -3.80 21.50 13.29
N ALA A 449 -3.14 21.81 12.18
CA ALA A 449 -3.53 22.87 11.28
C ALA A 449 -3.94 22.31 9.92
N LYS A 450 -4.91 22.96 9.28
CA LYS A 450 -5.33 22.66 7.90
C LYS A 450 -5.66 23.95 7.15
N GLY A 451 -5.81 23.86 5.83
CA GLY A 451 -6.31 24.98 5.04
C GLY A 451 -7.73 25.39 5.45
N ARG A 452 -7.96 26.69 5.58
CA ARG A 452 -9.29 27.29 5.72
C ARG A 452 -10.08 26.96 4.46
N ASP A 453 -11.29 26.42 4.64
CA ASP A 453 -12.16 25.97 3.55
C ASP A 453 -11.48 25.01 2.55
N ALA A 454 -10.44 24.29 2.99
CA ALA A 454 -9.73 23.34 2.16
C ALA A 454 -10.69 22.28 1.60
N PRO A 455 -10.64 21.99 0.29
CA PRO A 455 -11.44 20.92 -0.30
C PRO A 455 -11.09 19.57 0.34
N GLY A 456 -12.09 18.68 0.43
CA GLY A 456 -11.94 17.35 1.02
C GLY A 456 -12.77 17.10 2.27
N ASN A 457 -12.62 15.89 2.82
CA ASN A 457 -13.31 15.40 4.01
C ASN A 457 -12.44 15.55 5.26
N TRP A 458 -12.58 16.69 5.93
CA TRP A 458 -11.85 17.01 7.15
C TRP A 458 -12.56 16.57 8.44
N LYS A 459 -13.74 15.94 8.38
CA LYS A 459 -14.55 15.62 9.57
C LYS A 459 -13.78 14.84 10.64
N HIS A 460 -12.98 13.87 10.20
CA HIS A 460 -12.17 13.05 11.10
C HIS A 460 -11.09 13.87 11.82
N VAL A 461 -10.36 14.70 11.07
CA VAL A 461 -9.34 15.60 11.63
C VAL A 461 -9.99 16.59 12.60
N MET A 462 -11.13 17.18 12.23
CA MET A 462 -11.87 18.12 13.09
C MET A 462 -12.36 17.48 14.39
N ALA A 463 -12.69 16.18 14.37
CA ALA A 463 -13.18 15.47 15.55
C ALA A 463 -12.05 14.96 16.47
N THR A 464 -10.86 14.72 15.92
CA THR A 464 -9.75 14.07 16.63
C THR A 464 -8.61 15.01 17.00
N ALA A 465 -8.49 16.16 16.32
CA ALA A 465 -7.44 17.12 16.59
C ALA A 465 -7.56 17.67 18.03
N PRO A 466 -6.46 17.70 18.81
CA PRO A 466 -6.47 18.22 20.18
C PRO A 466 -6.78 19.72 20.19
N ARG A 467 -6.25 20.44 19.20
CA ARG A 467 -6.59 21.83 18.90
C ARG A 467 -6.48 22.03 17.40
N LEU A 468 -7.59 22.35 16.75
CA LEU A 468 -7.61 22.62 15.30
C LEU A 468 -7.32 24.10 15.01
N ILE A 469 -6.50 24.36 14.01
CA ILE A 469 -6.17 25.70 13.51
C ILE A 469 -6.45 25.77 12.02
N ASP A 470 -7.25 26.76 11.60
CA ASP A 470 -7.48 27.04 10.19
C ASP A 470 -6.50 28.09 9.68
N LEU A 471 -5.72 27.72 8.67
CA LEU A 471 -4.71 28.57 8.06
C LEU A 471 -5.10 28.97 6.63
N CYS A 472 -4.74 30.19 6.26
CA CYS A 472 -4.87 30.70 4.90
C CYS A 472 -3.74 31.67 4.59
N ALA A 473 -3.65 32.15 3.35
CA ALA A 473 -2.66 33.09 2.89
C ALA A 473 -2.54 34.29 3.85
N GLY A 474 -1.32 34.58 4.31
CA GLY A 474 -1.02 35.62 5.30
C GLY A 474 -1.03 35.14 6.76
N SER A 475 -1.49 33.90 7.04
CA SER A 475 -1.34 33.29 8.37
C SER A 475 0.12 33.00 8.67
N THR A 476 0.53 33.18 9.93
CA THR A 476 1.89 32.92 10.39
C THR A 476 1.89 32.03 11.62
N LEU A 477 2.70 30.98 11.61
CA LEU A 477 3.02 30.17 12.78
C LEU A 477 4.47 30.47 13.19
N GLN A 478 4.65 30.94 14.43
CA GLN A 478 5.99 31.14 14.99
C GLN A 478 6.42 29.83 15.67
N LEU A 479 7.51 29.23 15.21
CA LEU A 479 8.08 28.03 15.84
C LEU A 479 9.05 28.43 16.95
N GLU A 480 9.95 29.35 16.65
CA GLU A 480 10.93 29.97 17.56
C GLU A 480 11.13 31.45 17.18
N PRO A 481 11.76 32.31 18.00
CA PRO A 481 11.88 33.75 17.70
C PRO A 481 12.42 34.11 16.31
N ASP A 482 13.28 33.29 15.74
CA ASP A 482 13.89 33.45 14.41
C ASP A 482 13.40 32.44 13.37
N VAL A 483 12.49 31.53 13.73
CA VAL A 483 11.86 30.55 12.81
C VAL A 483 10.37 30.80 12.65
N THR A 484 9.97 31.21 11.45
CA THR A 484 8.57 31.50 11.10
C THR A 484 8.11 30.66 9.91
N LEU A 485 6.89 30.12 10.00
CA LEU A 485 6.18 29.51 8.88
C LEU A 485 5.10 30.48 8.41
N ARG A 486 5.20 30.96 7.17
CA ARG A 486 4.20 31.80 6.52
C ARG A 486 3.40 30.98 5.51
N ILE A 487 2.07 31.07 5.62
CA ILE A 487 1.17 30.39 4.70
C ILE A 487 0.89 31.33 3.53
N LEU A 488 1.08 30.82 2.31
CA LEU A 488 0.94 31.58 1.07
C LEU A 488 -0.30 31.15 0.25
N ASN A 489 -0.79 29.93 0.46
CA ASN A 489 -1.97 29.35 -0.18
C ASN A 489 -2.64 28.38 0.81
N PRO A 490 -3.96 28.12 0.79
CA PRO A 490 -5.01 28.77 -0.02
C PRO A 490 -5.34 30.19 0.45
N THR A 491 -6.00 31.00 -0.38
CA THR A 491 -6.50 32.33 0.03
C THR A 491 -7.59 32.21 1.11
N CYS A 492 -7.77 33.26 1.92
CA CYS A 492 -8.71 33.22 3.05
C CYS A 492 -10.19 33.21 2.67
N ASP A 493 -10.52 33.48 1.40
CA ASP A 493 -11.86 33.40 0.81
C ASP A 493 -12.10 32.09 0.04
N GLY A 494 -11.17 31.13 0.11
CA GLY A 494 -11.27 29.84 -0.56
C GLY A 494 -11.13 29.91 -2.09
N HIS A 495 -10.69 31.05 -2.63
CA HIS A 495 -10.45 31.20 -4.07
C HIS A 495 -9.11 30.59 -4.49
N ILE A 496 -9.20 29.42 -5.11
CA ILE A 496 -8.05 28.76 -5.76
C ILE A 496 -7.79 29.46 -7.10
N THR A 497 -6.58 29.99 -7.30
CA THR A 497 -6.16 30.60 -8.57
C THR A 497 -4.79 30.08 -9.00
N PRO A 498 -4.65 29.50 -10.21
CA PRO A 498 -5.68 29.29 -11.23
C PRO A 498 -6.75 28.26 -10.83
N ARG A 499 -7.98 28.41 -11.35
CA ARG A 499 -8.97 27.32 -11.32
C ARG A 499 -8.62 26.35 -12.44
N THR A 500 -7.72 25.41 -12.21
CA THR A 500 -7.53 24.30 -13.14
C THR A 500 -8.57 23.20 -12.87
N THR A 501 -8.50 22.11 -13.63
CA THR A 501 -9.31 20.92 -13.38
C THR A 501 -8.91 20.18 -12.09
N ASP A 502 -7.72 20.45 -11.54
CA ASP A 502 -7.19 19.81 -10.33
C ASP A 502 -7.24 20.77 -9.13
N LEU A 503 -8.46 21.12 -8.73
CA LEU A 503 -8.72 22.00 -7.59
C LEU A 503 -8.20 21.42 -6.25
N HIS A 504 -7.87 20.13 -6.20
CA HIS A 504 -7.38 19.51 -4.98
C HIS A 504 -5.92 19.88 -4.73
N ASN A 505 -5.08 19.71 -5.75
CA ASN A 505 -3.65 20.00 -5.71
C ASN A 505 -3.39 21.51 -5.78
N ASP A 506 -4.13 22.25 -6.61
CA ASP A 506 -3.99 23.72 -6.68
C ASP A 506 -4.40 24.40 -5.35
N GLY A 507 -5.29 23.76 -4.59
CA GLY A 507 -5.73 24.21 -3.27
C GLY A 507 -4.78 23.84 -2.13
N ALA A 508 -3.69 23.12 -2.41
CA ALA A 508 -2.78 22.64 -1.38
C ALA A 508 -2.08 23.81 -0.66
N MET A 509 -1.85 23.62 0.64
CA MET A 509 -1.21 24.65 1.45
C MET A 509 0.26 24.83 1.06
N VAL A 510 0.61 26.03 0.61
CA VAL A 510 2.00 26.41 0.32
C VAL A 510 2.57 27.12 1.54
N THR A 511 3.67 26.59 2.07
CA THR A 511 4.35 27.11 3.26
C THR A 511 5.73 27.66 2.90
N LEU A 512 5.99 28.92 3.24
CA LEU A 512 7.32 29.53 3.25
C LEU A 512 7.88 29.49 4.67
N ILE A 513 9.00 28.81 4.84
CA ILE A 513 9.74 28.71 6.09
C ILE A 513 10.89 29.71 6.04
N GLU A 514 10.97 30.55 7.06
CA GLU A 514 12.02 31.56 7.22
C GLU A 514 12.79 31.26 8.50
N HIS A 515 14.11 31.08 8.37
CA HIS A 515 15.04 31.03 9.50
C HIS A 515 16.16 32.04 9.25
N GLY A 516 16.12 33.19 9.94
CA GLY A 516 17.04 34.29 9.66
C GLY A 516 16.99 34.74 8.19
N ALA A 517 18.11 34.55 7.46
CA ALA A 517 18.21 34.82 6.02
C ALA A 517 17.82 33.64 5.13
N VAL A 518 17.70 32.43 5.71
CA VAL A 518 17.41 31.19 4.98
C VAL A 518 15.92 31.08 4.68
N ARG A 519 15.58 30.79 3.42
CA ARG A 519 14.22 30.69 2.92
C ARG A 519 13.98 29.35 2.24
N VAL A 520 12.96 28.63 2.71
CA VAL A 520 12.58 27.32 2.19
C VAL A 520 11.10 27.29 1.83
N VAL A 521 10.74 26.77 0.65
CA VAL A 521 9.34 26.60 0.27
C VAL A 521 8.97 25.12 0.23
N VAL A 522 7.88 24.79 0.92
CA VAL A 522 7.19 23.50 0.87
C VAL A 522 5.83 23.72 0.22
N PRO A 523 5.69 23.39 -1.09
CA PRO A 523 4.48 23.68 -1.84
C PRO A 523 3.42 22.57 -1.78
N ALA A 524 3.73 21.43 -1.14
CA ALA A 524 2.97 20.19 -1.29
C ALA A 524 2.73 19.91 -2.78
N ASP A 525 1.48 19.78 -3.21
CA ASP A 525 1.14 19.42 -4.59
C ASP A 525 0.71 20.62 -5.44
N ALA A 526 0.85 21.84 -4.91
CA ALA A 526 0.68 23.06 -5.70
C ALA A 526 1.85 23.22 -6.68
N GLU A 527 1.61 22.98 -7.97
CA GLU A 527 2.60 23.07 -9.03
C GLU A 527 2.93 24.53 -9.42
N ALA A 528 3.87 24.72 -10.34
CA ALA A 528 4.34 26.02 -10.79
C ALA A 528 3.24 27.01 -11.21
N PRO A 529 2.11 26.63 -11.84
CA PRO A 529 1.05 27.56 -12.19
C PRO A 529 0.47 28.34 -10.99
N VAL A 530 0.52 27.76 -9.78
CA VAL A 530 0.18 28.41 -8.51
C VAL A 530 1.38 29.21 -8.01
N LEU A 531 2.55 28.56 -7.91
CA LEU A 531 3.73 29.14 -7.25
C LEU A 531 4.26 30.41 -7.92
N VAL A 532 4.23 30.52 -9.25
CA VAL A 532 4.70 31.73 -9.96
C VAL A 532 3.86 32.98 -9.64
N ARG A 533 2.64 32.80 -9.11
CA ARG A 533 1.73 33.90 -8.72
C ARG A 533 1.96 34.38 -7.29
N LEU A 534 2.65 33.59 -6.47
CA LEU A 534 2.88 33.88 -5.05
C LEU A 534 4.03 34.87 -4.81
N ALA A 535 4.65 35.39 -5.88
CA ALA A 535 5.75 36.35 -5.82
C ALA A 535 6.84 35.93 -4.81
N LEU A 536 7.25 34.66 -4.92
CA LEU A 536 8.22 34.05 -4.00
C LEU A 536 9.58 34.77 -4.06
N PRO A 537 10.28 34.90 -2.92
CA PRO A 537 11.65 35.40 -2.91
C PRO A 537 12.62 34.38 -3.52
N GLN A 538 13.89 34.77 -3.63
CA GLN A 538 14.96 33.78 -3.83
C GLN A 538 15.00 32.77 -2.68
N LEU A 539 15.24 31.50 -3.01
CA LEU A 539 15.14 30.37 -2.09
C LEU A 539 16.48 29.67 -1.88
N ASP A 540 16.75 29.23 -0.66
CA ASP A 540 17.87 28.34 -0.36
C ASP A 540 17.50 26.88 -0.66
N LEU A 541 16.25 26.51 -0.41
CA LEU A 541 15.73 25.18 -0.71
C LEU A 541 14.30 25.25 -1.27
N LEU A 542 14.08 24.58 -2.39
CA LEU A 542 12.75 24.34 -2.95
C LEU A 542 12.42 22.85 -2.85
N ARG A 543 11.38 22.48 -2.09
CA ARG A 543 10.79 21.14 -2.21
C ARG A 543 9.97 21.11 -3.50
N ILE A 544 10.29 20.20 -4.40
CA ILE A 544 9.61 20.07 -5.70
C ILE A 544 8.19 19.54 -5.48
N SER A 545 7.21 20.21 -6.07
CA SER A 545 5.80 19.89 -5.94
C SER A 545 5.46 18.49 -6.45
N HIS A 546 4.40 17.88 -5.89
CA HIS A 546 3.73 16.71 -6.46
C HIS A 546 4.68 15.54 -6.81
N HIS A 547 5.68 15.34 -5.94
CA HIS A 547 6.70 14.29 -6.04
C HIS A 547 7.57 14.37 -7.30
N GLY A 548 7.58 15.52 -7.98
CA GLY A 548 8.22 15.70 -9.28
C GLY A 548 7.41 15.14 -10.44
N SER A 549 6.08 15.29 -10.41
CA SER A 549 5.21 15.17 -11.57
C SER A 549 5.69 16.04 -12.75
N SER A 550 5.10 15.85 -13.93
CA SER A 550 5.41 16.67 -15.11
C SER A 550 4.79 18.05 -14.95
N ASP A 551 5.63 19.08 -14.85
CA ASP A 551 5.19 20.48 -14.72
C ASP A 551 5.83 21.34 -15.83
N PRO A 552 5.05 21.72 -16.87
CA PRO A 552 5.55 22.54 -17.98
C PRO A 552 5.99 23.95 -17.58
N GLN A 553 5.51 24.48 -16.45
CA GLN A 553 5.83 25.82 -15.98
C GLN A 553 6.96 25.84 -14.93
N LEU A 554 7.43 24.68 -14.49
CA LEU A 554 8.58 24.56 -13.58
C LEU A 554 9.80 25.35 -14.05
N PRO A 555 10.21 25.38 -15.35
CA PRO A 555 11.33 26.21 -15.78
C PRO A 555 11.16 27.70 -15.45
N ALA A 556 9.95 28.24 -15.68
CA ALA A 556 9.67 29.64 -15.38
C ALA A 556 9.68 29.93 -13.87
N LEU A 557 9.24 28.97 -13.05
CA LEU A 557 9.36 29.06 -11.60
C LEU A 557 10.83 29.06 -11.15
N LEU A 558 11.65 28.14 -11.68
CA LEU A 558 13.08 28.05 -11.36
C LEU A 558 13.83 29.33 -11.75
N ASP A 559 13.49 29.93 -12.89
CA ASP A 559 14.03 31.22 -13.32
C ASP A 559 13.58 32.39 -12.43
N ALA A 560 12.39 32.32 -11.83
CA ALA A 560 11.88 33.37 -10.96
C ALA A 560 12.50 33.32 -9.55
N VAL A 561 12.66 32.12 -8.98
CA VAL A 561 13.04 31.93 -7.57
C VAL A 561 14.49 31.52 -7.35
N HIS A 562 15.20 31.12 -8.43
CA HIS A 562 16.62 30.73 -8.41
C HIS A 562 17.02 29.93 -7.15
N PRO A 563 16.44 28.73 -6.93
CA PRO A 563 16.69 27.99 -5.71
C PRO A 563 18.13 27.47 -5.67
N GLN A 564 18.80 27.56 -4.53
CA GLN A 564 20.15 27.01 -4.38
C GLN A 564 20.16 25.48 -4.37
N LEU A 565 19.15 24.86 -3.76
CA LEU A 565 18.97 23.42 -3.67
C LEU A 565 17.53 23.02 -3.99
N ALA A 566 17.34 21.81 -4.50
CA ALA A 566 16.03 21.19 -4.65
C ALA A 566 15.96 19.84 -3.95
N ALA A 567 14.81 19.55 -3.33
CA ALA A 567 14.51 18.25 -2.73
C ALA A 567 13.23 17.67 -3.32
N ILE A 568 13.23 16.38 -3.66
CA ILE A 568 12.06 15.66 -4.16
C ILE A 568 11.69 14.57 -3.17
N SER A 569 10.51 14.67 -2.55
CA SER A 569 9.91 13.57 -1.80
C SER A 569 9.22 12.62 -2.77
N VAL A 570 9.77 11.42 -2.91
CA VAL A 570 9.31 10.40 -3.86
C VAL A 570 9.72 9.00 -3.39
N GLY A 571 8.86 8.02 -3.66
CA GLY A 571 9.08 6.63 -3.24
C GLY A 571 9.96 5.84 -4.20
N ALA A 572 10.83 4.98 -3.66
CA ALA A 572 11.60 4.03 -4.46
C ALA A 572 10.70 3.03 -5.20
N GLY A 573 10.81 3.01 -6.53
CA GLY A 573 9.96 2.16 -7.36
C GLY A 573 8.48 2.53 -7.31
N ASN A 574 8.17 3.81 -7.06
CA ASN A 574 6.80 4.31 -7.11
C ASN A 574 6.16 4.03 -8.47
N SER A 575 4.85 3.89 -8.40
CA SER A 575 3.96 3.54 -9.48
C SER A 575 3.77 4.62 -10.54
N TYR A 576 3.87 5.89 -10.12
CA TYR A 576 3.44 7.05 -10.89
C TYR A 576 4.45 7.47 -11.97
N GLY A 577 5.62 6.83 -11.99
CA GLY A 577 6.73 7.22 -12.86
C GLY A 577 7.37 8.54 -12.40
N HIS A 578 7.19 8.91 -11.13
CA HIS A 578 7.78 10.11 -10.55
C HIS A 578 9.21 9.81 -10.05
N PRO A 579 10.11 10.80 -10.00
CA PRO A 579 9.97 12.08 -10.69
C PRO A 579 10.07 11.88 -12.21
N ARG A 580 9.32 12.68 -12.96
CA ARG A 580 9.27 12.65 -14.42
C ARG A 580 10.57 13.18 -15.04
N GLY A 581 10.89 12.68 -16.23
CA GLY A 581 12.15 13.02 -16.92
C GLY A 581 12.27 14.51 -17.27
N ASP A 582 11.18 15.12 -17.73
CA ASP A 582 11.08 16.55 -18.02
C ASP A 582 11.34 17.45 -16.80
N THR A 583 10.84 17.05 -15.63
CA THR A 583 11.09 17.73 -14.35
C THR A 583 12.56 17.65 -13.94
N LEU A 584 13.18 16.47 -14.07
CA LEU A 584 14.62 16.31 -13.81
C LEU A 584 15.47 17.10 -14.81
N ASP A 585 15.08 17.13 -16.08
CA ASP A 585 15.76 17.89 -17.13
C ASP A 585 15.62 19.41 -16.92
N ALA A 586 14.48 19.88 -16.40
CA ALA A 586 14.30 21.28 -16.03
C ALA A 586 15.25 21.69 -14.89
N LEU A 587 15.32 20.89 -13.82
CA LEU A 587 16.23 21.13 -12.69
C LEU A 587 17.70 21.10 -13.11
N THR A 588 18.06 20.14 -13.95
CA THR A 588 19.42 20.01 -14.50
C THR A 588 19.79 21.22 -15.36
N ARG A 589 18.89 21.69 -16.22
CA ARG A 589 19.13 22.88 -17.07
C ARG A 589 19.23 24.17 -16.27
N ALA A 590 18.46 24.30 -15.19
CA ALA A 590 18.55 25.42 -14.27
C ALA A 590 19.82 25.37 -13.38
N GLY A 591 20.60 24.28 -13.44
CA GLY A 591 21.82 24.12 -12.65
C GLY A 591 21.58 23.92 -11.16
N VAL A 592 20.39 23.42 -10.78
CA VAL A 592 19.99 23.28 -9.37
C VAL A 592 20.37 21.88 -8.85
N PRO A 593 21.29 21.77 -7.88
CA PRO A 593 21.57 20.51 -7.19
C PRO A 593 20.29 19.91 -6.59
N THR A 594 19.97 18.68 -6.98
CA THR A 594 18.69 18.03 -6.66
C THR A 594 18.93 16.74 -5.87
N PHE A 595 18.27 16.62 -4.73
CA PHE A 595 18.29 15.44 -3.85
C PHE A 595 16.93 14.74 -3.84
N ARG A 596 16.93 13.41 -3.69
CA ARG A 596 15.70 12.61 -3.83
C ARG A 596 15.61 11.53 -2.77
N THR A 597 14.45 11.42 -2.12
CA THR A 597 14.26 10.43 -1.06
C THR A 597 14.34 8.98 -1.53
N ASP A 598 13.99 8.70 -2.79
CA ASP A 598 14.05 7.36 -3.36
C ASP A 598 15.48 6.84 -3.61
N ARG A 599 16.47 7.74 -3.65
CA ARG A 599 17.88 7.42 -3.88
C ARG A 599 18.72 7.63 -2.63
N ASP A 600 18.45 8.72 -1.93
CA ASP A 600 19.30 9.25 -0.87
C ASP A 600 18.73 8.96 0.53
N GLY A 601 17.49 8.44 0.62
CA GLY A 601 16.79 8.23 1.89
C GLY A 601 16.21 9.54 2.44
N SER A 602 15.99 9.62 3.75
CA SER A 602 15.52 10.87 4.35
C SER A 602 16.61 11.95 4.21
N LEU A 603 16.24 13.11 3.68
CA LEU A 603 17.15 14.24 3.47
C LEU A 603 17.03 15.19 4.67
N ALA A 604 18.13 15.55 5.33
CA ALA A 604 18.12 16.48 6.45
C ALA A 604 18.96 17.72 6.13
N PHE A 605 18.36 18.89 6.18
CA PHE A 605 19.01 20.17 5.95
C PHE A 605 19.02 20.97 7.25
N ASP A 606 20.20 21.23 7.80
CA ASP A 606 20.38 22.01 9.02
C ASP A 606 20.69 23.47 8.66
N SER A 607 19.90 24.39 9.19
CA SER A 607 20.03 25.83 9.00
C SER A 607 20.44 26.51 10.30
N ASP A 608 21.47 27.34 10.26
CA ASP A 608 21.89 28.21 11.38
C ASP A 608 21.38 29.66 11.22
N GLY A 609 20.40 29.86 10.34
CA GLY A 609 19.81 31.16 10.05
C GLY A 609 20.60 31.98 9.04
N ARG A 610 21.76 31.50 8.57
CA ARG A 610 22.58 32.15 7.52
C ARG A 610 22.95 31.22 6.39
N ARG A 611 23.18 29.94 6.70
CA ARG A 611 23.53 28.90 5.73
C ARG A 611 22.69 27.67 5.97
N LEU A 612 22.50 26.90 4.90
CA LEU A 612 21.84 25.61 4.92
C LEU A 612 22.87 24.52 4.59
N VAL A 613 22.95 23.47 5.41
CA VAL A 613 23.89 22.35 5.24
C VAL A 613 23.11 21.05 5.15
N LEU A 614 23.31 20.28 4.08
CA LEU A 614 22.76 18.93 3.94
C LEU A 614 23.60 17.92 4.75
N TRP A 615 22.91 17.05 5.48
CA TRP A 615 23.45 15.94 6.28
C TRP A 615 23.18 14.57 5.66
#